data_AF-A0A9W9QZH5-F1
#
_entry.id   AF-A0A9W9QZH5-F1
#
_cell.length_a   1.000
_cell.length_b   1.000
_cell.length_c   1.000
_cell.angle_alpha   90.00
_cell.angle_beta   90.00
_cell.angle_gamma   90.00
#
_symmetry.space_group_name_H-M   'P 1'
#
loop_
_entity.id
_entity.type
_entity.pdbx_description
1 polymer ?
#
loop_
_entity_poly.entity_id
_entity_poly.type
_entity_poly.pdbx_seq_one_letter_code
_entity_poly.pdbx_strand_id
1 'polypeptide(L)'
;MSNDQSLMDRIEFPEIPEAAMKKIAVLEEQFSRAEVEQLRHTHKLMAPLIAKRSEIINMPDVQAEFWMRVFASAPPEIDEYILPSDAAVLGESLKNLTVERFELDAQGNGEPRSLRFTFEFKTGEENPFFTNDKLVKEFYWRQEITKSKSGRTRTWEGLVSEPVRINWKKDADLTKGLLDAACDLAEAEKKKGGDRKKLPEFATLVQKVEEADAEADAAGGDDEDEDEIPSPVGVSFFGFFGYRGRDVSAAKSQESAKEIEARWAKVQNGEDINEAGDSDDEEEEEDDGLEDAEIFPDGDDLAVAIAEDLWTDALNYYVQSFQAGDELEDMDLEMDELDEMDEDEESESRPRKKARN
;
A
#
# COMPACT_ATOMS: atom_id res chain seq x y z
N MET A 1 -51.43 -6.11 29.22
CA MET A 1 -50.11 -6.76 29.25
C MET A 1 -49.51 -6.49 27.88
N SER A 2 -48.70 -5.43 27.78
CA SER A 2 -48.10 -4.98 26.52
C SER A 2 -46.87 -5.83 26.25
N ASN A 3 -46.86 -6.54 25.12
CA ASN A 3 -45.70 -7.28 24.65
C ASN A 3 -44.92 -6.33 23.74
N ASP A 4 -44.08 -5.52 24.36
CA ASP A 4 -43.24 -4.51 23.70
C ASP A 4 -41.90 -5.17 23.33
N GLN A 5 -41.94 -6.03 22.31
CA GLN A 5 -40.73 -6.41 21.57
C GLN A 5 -40.52 -5.36 20.49
N SER A 6 -39.30 -4.83 20.39
CA SER A 6 -38.98 -3.73 19.48
C SER A 6 -39.19 -4.18 18.03
N LEU A 7 -39.45 -3.25 17.12
CA LEU A 7 -39.56 -3.53 15.68
C LEU A 7 -38.27 -4.15 15.12
N MET A 8 -37.12 -3.91 15.76
CA MET A 8 -35.82 -4.52 15.42
C MET A 8 -35.80 -6.02 15.72
N ASP A 9 -36.48 -6.47 16.79
CA ASP A 9 -36.57 -7.89 17.18
C ASP A 9 -37.46 -8.73 16.23
N ARG A 10 -38.10 -8.08 15.24
CA ARG A 10 -38.96 -8.72 14.23
C ARG A 10 -38.31 -8.80 12.85
N ILE A 11 -37.10 -8.28 12.70
CA ILE A 11 -36.31 -8.44 11.49
C ILE A 11 -35.58 -9.78 11.63
N GLU A 12 -36.21 -10.87 11.17
CA GLU A 12 -35.47 -12.10 10.91
C GLU A 12 -34.49 -11.79 9.77
N PHE A 13 -33.22 -11.60 10.12
CA PHE A 13 -32.17 -11.55 9.13
C PHE A 13 -32.13 -12.89 8.40
N PRO A 14 -32.08 -12.90 7.05
CA PRO A 14 -32.00 -14.14 6.30
C PRO A 14 -30.72 -14.90 6.69
N GLU A 15 -30.87 -16.07 7.31
CA GLU A 15 -29.76 -16.95 7.63
C GLU A 15 -29.41 -17.84 6.42
N ILE A 16 -28.13 -17.88 6.05
CA ILE A 16 -27.64 -18.80 5.03
C ILE A 16 -27.63 -20.21 5.64
N PRO A 17 -28.24 -21.22 5.00
CA PRO A 17 -28.19 -22.58 5.52
C PRO A 17 -26.74 -23.08 5.69
N GLU A 18 -26.43 -23.78 6.78
CA GLU A 18 -25.07 -24.29 7.08
C GLU A 18 -24.47 -25.10 5.91
N ALA A 19 -25.29 -25.91 5.24
CA ALA A 19 -24.87 -26.67 4.07
C ALA A 19 -24.51 -25.80 2.84
N ALA A 20 -25.11 -24.61 2.73
CA ALA A 20 -24.77 -23.63 1.71
C ALA A 20 -23.50 -22.86 2.09
N MET A 21 -23.36 -22.41 3.35
CA MET A 21 -22.12 -21.77 3.86
C MET A 21 -20.89 -22.62 3.59
N LYS A 22 -20.97 -23.92 3.89
CA LYS A 22 -19.91 -24.89 3.62
C LYS A 22 -19.50 -24.98 2.14
N LYS A 23 -20.47 -24.91 1.22
CA LYS A 23 -20.20 -24.95 -0.22
C LYS A 23 -19.64 -23.63 -0.74
N ILE A 24 -20.11 -22.52 -0.17
CA ILE A 24 -19.62 -21.18 -0.48
C ILE A 24 -18.13 -21.11 -0.12
N ALA A 25 -17.76 -21.46 1.11
CA ALA A 25 -16.36 -21.42 1.54
C ALA A 25 -15.42 -22.30 0.70
N VAL A 26 -15.87 -23.51 0.32
CA VAL A 26 -15.10 -24.37 -0.59
C VAL A 26 -14.94 -23.74 -1.98
N LEU A 27 -15.96 -23.03 -2.48
CA LEU A 27 -15.90 -22.36 -3.77
C LEU A 27 -15.03 -21.09 -3.72
N GLU A 28 -15.08 -20.33 -2.62
CA GLU A 28 -14.22 -19.17 -2.38
C GLU A 28 -12.75 -19.59 -2.38
N GLU A 29 -12.39 -20.65 -1.64
CA GLU A 29 -11.02 -21.20 -1.66
C GLU A 29 -10.60 -21.67 -3.07
N GLN A 30 -11.53 -22.18 -3.89
CA GLN A 30 -11.24 -22.51 -5.29
C GLN A 30 -10.95 -21.26 -6.13
N PHE A 31 -11.69 -20.17 -5.91
CA PHE A 31 -11.45 -18.89 -6.58
C PHE A 31 -10.08 -18.31 -6.17
N SER A 32 -9.79 -18.21 -4.88
CA SER A 32 -8.50 -17.69 -4.38
C SER A 32 -7.32 -18.48 -4.95
N ARG A 33 -7.42 -19.81 -5.04
CA ARG A 33 -6.38 -20.63 -5.69
C ARG A 33 -6.25 -20.37 -7.18
N ALA A 34 -7.37 -20.19 -7.88
CA ALA A 34 -7.36 -19.87 -9.31
C ALA A 34 -6.74 -18.49 -9.59
N GLU A 35 -6.97 -17.51 -8.72
CA GLU A 35 -6.38 -16.16 -8.81
C GLU A 35 -4.86 -16.21 -8.64
N VAL A 36 -4.34 -17.01 -7.69
CA VAL A 36 -2.89 -17.22 -7.55
C VAL A 36 -2.28 -17.84 -8.81
N GLU A 37 -2.95 -18.81 -9.45
CA GLU A 37 -2.48 -19.37 -10.73
C GLU A 37 -2.56 -18.34 -11.87
N GLN A 38 -3.58 -17.49 -11.88
CA GLN A 38 -3.70 -16.40 -12.83
C GLN A 38 -2.52 -15.42 -12.72
N LEU A 39 -2.10 -15.05 -11.52
CA LEU A 39 -0.93 -14.19 -11.31
C LEU A 39 0.35 -14.79 -11.91
N ARG A 40 0.58 -16.11 -11.73
CA ARG A 40 1.73 -16.81 -12.34
C ARG A 40 1.67 -16.76 -13.87
N HIS A 41 0.49 -16.96 -14.45
CA HIS A 41 0.31 -16.90 -15.90
C HIS A 41 0.55 -15.48 -16.44
N THR A 42 -0.03 -14.47 -15.79
CA THR A 42 0.12 -13.06 -16.15
C THR A 42 1.59 -12.64 -16.08
N HIS A 43 2.32 -13.02 -15.03
CA HIS A 43 3.76 -12.73 -14.93
C HIS A 43 4.53 -13.22 -16.15
N LYS A 44 4.31 -14.49 -16.54
CA LYS A 44 4.97 -15.08 -17.71
C LYS A 44 4.61 -14.39 -19.02
N LEU A 45 3.36 -13.99 -19.18
CA LEU A 45 2.87 -13.30 -20.37
C LEU A 45 3.44 -11.88 -20.48
N MET A 46 3.52 -11.17 -19.34
CA MET A 46 3.90 -9.76 -19.27
C MET A 46 5.41 -9.53 -19.24
N ALA A 47 6.22 -10.47 -18.75
CA ALA A 47 7.68 -10.34 -18.67
C ALA A 47 8.36 -9.80 -19.96
N PRO A 48 8.11 -10.35 -21.17
CA PRO A 48 8.71 -9.79 -22.40
C PRO A 48 8.18 -8.40 -22.78
N LEU A 49 6.98 -8.02 -22.33
CA LEU A 49 6.42 -6.69 -22.56
C LEU A 49 6.99 -5.67 -21.58
N ILE A 50 7.18 -6.06 -20.32
CA ILE A 50 7.87 -5.25 -19.31
C ILE A 50 9.31 -4.98 -19.74
N ALA A 51 10.02 -5.96 -20.31
CA ALA A 51 11.36 -5.72 -20.86
C ALA A 51 11.37 -4.64 -21.95
N LYS A 52 10.42 -4.69 -22.90
CA LYS A 52 10.27 -3.64 -23.93
C LYS A 52 9.88 -2.29 -23.35
N ARG A 53 9.04 -2.28 -22.31
CA ARG A 53 8.70 -1.06 -21.58
C ARG A 53 9.95 -0.44 -20.96
N SER A 54 10.78 -1.25 -20.32
CA SER A 54 12.05 -0.77 -19.74
C SER A 54 13.01 -0.23 -20.81
N GLU A 55 13.05 -0.79 -22.01
CA GLU A 55 13.82 -0.23 -23.13
C GLU A 55 13.36 1.19 -23.50
N ILE A 56 12.05 1.46 -23.47
CA ILE A 56 11.48 2.78 -23.73
C ILE A 56 11.78 3.76 -22.58
N ILE A 57 11.52 3.34 -21.34
CA ILE A 57 11.75 4.19 -20.15
C ILE A 57 13.21 4.60 -20.04
N ASN A 58 14.16 3.75 -20.45
CA ASN A 58 15.59 4.04 -20.39
C ASN A 58 16.12 4.88 -21.57
N MET A 59 15.27 5.32 -22.50
CA MET A 59 15.69 6.31 -23.50
C MET A 59 16.03 7.64 -22.80
N PRO A 60 17.16 8.30 -23.12
CA PRO A 60 17.59 9.50 -22.39
C PRO A 60 16.53 10.60 -22.27
N ASP A 61 15.78 10.84 -23.35
CA ASP A 61 14.75 11.89 -23.41
C ASP A 61 13.48 11.52 -22.63
N VAL A 62 13.31 10.24 -22.26
CA VAL A 62 12.16 9.75 -21.47
C VAL A 62 12.55 9.63 -20.00
N GLN A 63 13.69 8.98 -19.72
CA GLN A 63 14.13 8.64 -18.37
C GLN A 63 14.22 9.85 -17.44
N ALA A 64 14.62 11.01 -17.97
CA ALA A 64 14.87 12.22 -17.18
C ALA A 64 13.65 12.70 -16.39
N GLU A 65 12.45 12.52 -16.94
CA GLU A 65 11.20 13.01 -16.34
C GLU A 65 10.19 11.89 -16.07
N PHE A 66 10.47 10.66 -16.53
CA PHE A 66 9.50 9.57 -16.51
C PHE A 66 8.90 9.33 -15.12
N TRP A 67 9.73 8.99 -14.14
CA TRP A 67 9.24 8.63 -12.80
C TRP A 67 8.67 9.83 -12.04
N MET A 68 9.27 11.01 -12.20
CA MET A 68 8.71 12.26 -11.64
C MET A 68 7.25 12.45 -12.10
N ARG A 69 7.01 12.35 -13.42
CA ARG A 69 5.68 12.51 -14.00
C ARG A 69 4.73 11.40 -13.60
N VAL A 70 5.20 10.16 -13.54
CA VAL A 70 4.38 9.02 -13.10
C VAL A 70 3.91 9.20 -11.66
N PHE A 71 4.79 9.60 -10.74
CA PHE A 71 4.41 9.86 -9.35
C PHE A 71 3.51 11.09 -9.21
N ALA A 72 3.75 12.16 -9.98
CA ALA A 72 2.88 13.34 -10.00
C ALA A 72 1.49 13.09 -10.63
N SER A 73 1.31 11.96 -11.30
CA SER A 73 0.03 11.50 -11.86
C SER A 73 -0.41 10.18 -11.22
N ALA A 74 0.07 9.89 -10.01
CA ALA A 74 -0.30 8.69 -9.28
C ALA A 74 -1.81 8.69 -8.96
N PRO A 75 -2.44 7.51 -8.89
CA PRO A 75 -3.82 7.41 -8.45
C PRO A 75 -3.95 7.81 -6.96
N PRO A 76 -5.16 8.23 -6.49
CA PRO A 76 -5.37 8.72 -5.13
C PRO A 76 -4.87 7.77 -4.03
N GLU A 77 -5.02 6.46 -4.24
CA GLU A 77 -4.58 5.42 -3.32
C GLU A 77 -3.06 5.41 -3.05
N ILE A 78 -2.29 6.17 -3.83
CA ILE A 78 -0.84 6.32 -3.70
C ILE A 78 -0.47 7.78 -3.45
N ASP A 79 -1.10 8.72 -4.16
CA ASP A 79 -0.82 10.16 -4.06
C ASP A 79 -1.02 10.69 -2.63
N GLU A 80 -2.05 10.21 -1.93
CA GLU A 80 -2.34 10.61 -0.54
C GLU A 80 -1.18 10.30 0.44
N TYR A 81 -0.33 9.31 0.13
CA TYR A 81 0.84 8.96 0.96
C TYR A 81 2.08 9.80 0.67
N ILE A 82 2.06 10.65 -0.36
CA ILE A 82 3.23 11.41 -0.82
C ILE A 82 3.11 12.86 -0.36
N LEU A 83 3.87 13.24 0.66
CA LEU A 83 3.92 14.63 1.10
C LEU A 83 4.69 15.50 0.09
N PRO A 84 4.49 16.84 0.08
CA PRO A 84 5.25 17.74 -0.80
C PRO A 84 6.78 17.57 -0.68
N SER A 85 7.29 17.32 0.53
CA SER A 85 8.71 17.04 0.75
C SER A 85 9.15 15.71 0.13
N ASP A 86 8.27 14.71 0.11
CA ASP A 86 8.55 13.41 -0.51
C ASP A 86 8.57 13.52 -2.03
N ALA A 87 7.59 14.24 -2.59
CA ALA A 87 7.50 14.54 -4.02
C ALA A 87 8.76 15.25 -4.52
N ALA A 88 9.35 16.16 -3.74
CA ALA A 88 10.63 16.79 -4.07
C ALA A 88 11.76 15.76 -4.20
N VAL A 89 11.89 14.82 -3.27
CA VAL A 89 12.91 13.77 -3.34
C VAL A 89 12.67 12.83 -4.51
N LEU A 90 11.43 12.38 -4.70
CA LEU A 90 11.05 11.49 -5.81
C LEU A 90 11.28 12.17 -7.16
N GLY A 91 10.88 13.42 -7.33
CA GLY A 91 11.06 14.17 -8.57
C GLY A 91 12.52 14.49 -8.87
N GLU A 92 13.28 14.97 -7.90
CA GLU A 92 14.65 15.42 -8.14
C GLU A 92 15.66 14.27 -8.20
N SER A 93 15.45 13.22 -7.41
CA SER A 93 16.48 12.21 -7.15
C SER A 93 16.15 10.81 -7.68
N LEU A 94 14.88 10.44 -7.91
CA LEU A 94 14.56 9.11 -8.41
C LEU A 94 14.96 8.98 -9.89
N LYS A 95 15.72 7.93 -10.21
CA LYS A 95 16.08 7.57 -11.59
C LYS A 95 15.20 6.47 -12.14
N ASN A 96 14.91 5.48 -11.30
CA ASN A 96 14.20 4.30 -11.72
C ASN A 96 13.47 3.65 -10.55
N LEU A 97 12.28 3.15 -10.83
CA LEU A 97 11.62 2.14 -10.01
C LEU A 97 11.68 0.81 -10.76
N THR A 98 11.76 -0.31 -10.07
CA THR A 98 11.55 -1.64 -10.65
C THR A 98 10.83 -2.50 -9.64
N VAL A 99 9.72 -3.12 -10.07
CA VAL A 99 8.95 -4.07 -9.26
C VAL A 99 9.04 -5.46 -9.85
N GLU A 100 9.44 -6.43 -9.04
CA GLU A 100 9.64 -7.82 -9.42
C GLU A 100 8.84 -8.77 -8.52
N ARG A 101 8.26 -9.81 -9.11
CA ARG A 101 7.74 -10.98 -8.36
C ARG A 101 8.87 -11.98 -8.18
N PHE A 102 9.79 -11.67 -7.27
CA PHE A 102 11.13 -12.28 -7.18
C PHE A 102 11.16 -13.73 -6.68
N GLU A 103 10.09 -14.21 -6.05
CA GLU A 103 9.95 -15.62 -5.67
C GLU A 103 9.43 -16.51 -6.83
N LEU A 104 9.18 -15.93 -8.01
CA LEU A 104 8.87 -16.68 -9.23
C LEU A 104 10.13 -17.00 -10.04
N ASP A 105 10.20 -18.24 -10.56
CA ASP A 105 11.17 -18.61 -11.58
C ASP A 105 10.72 -18.17 -12.99
N ALA A 106 11.60 -18.36 -13.99
CA ALA A 106 11.31 -18.00 -15.39
C ALA A 106 10.15 -18.81 -16.03
N GLN A 107 9.72 -19.90 -15.39
CA GLN A 107 8.57 -20.68 -15.81
C GLN A 107 7.28 -20.23 -15.11
N GLY A 108 7.38 -19.32 -14.14
CA GLY A 108 6.29 -18.81 -13.32
C GLY A 108 5.99 -19.67 -12.08
N ASN A 109 6.88 -20.59 -11.70
CA ASN A 109 6.70 -21.38 -10.47
C ASN A 109 7.19 -20.59 -9.26
N GLY A 110 6.48 -20.70 -8.14
CA GLY A 110 6.82 -20.03 -6.89
C GLY A 110 5.62 -19.28 -6.29
N GLU A 111 5.92 -18.36 -5.36
CA GLU A 111 4.93 -17.47 -4.75
C GLU A 111 4.80 -16.19 -5.57
N PRO A 112 3.70 -15.98 -6.33
CA PRO A 112 3.56 -14.79 -7.15
C PRO A 112 3.26 -13.52 -6.36
N ARG A 113 2.75 -13.59 -5.12
CA ARG A 113 2.34 -12.41 -4.35
C ARG A 113 3.50 -11.70 -3.64
N SER A 114 4.66 -12.32 -3.54
CA SER A 114 5.86 -11.66 -3.02
C SER A 114 6.38 -10.64 -4.04
N LEU A 115 6.74 -9.44 -3.55
CA LEU A 115 7.12 -8.28 -4.34
C LEU A 115 8.50 -7.79 -3.91
N ARG A 116 9.33 -7.37 -4.86
CA ARG A 116 10.57 -6.64 -4.61
C ARG A 116 10.52 -5.32 -5.33
N PHE A 117 10.69 -4.24 -4.59
CA PHE A 117 10.85 -2.89 -5.10
C PHE A 117 12.32 -2.55 -5.11
N THR A 118 12.83 -2.07 -6.23
CA THR A 118 14.16 -1.47 -6.37
C THR A 118 14.00 -0.04 -6.83
N PHE A 119 14.24 0.89 -5.91
CA PHE A 119 14.33 2.31 -6.21
C PHE A 119 15.79 2.66 -6.46
N GLU A 120 16.10 3.24 -7.61
CA GLU A 120 17.43 3.70 -7.98
C GLU A 120 17.45 5.22 -7.97
N PHE A 121 18.41 5.82 -7.27
CA PHE A 121 18.50 7.26 -7.09
C PHE A 121 19.76 7.86 -7.71
N LYS A 122 19.72 9.17 -7.95
CA LYS A 122 20.90 10.01 -8.16
C LYS A 122 21.79 9.95 -6.90
N THR A 123 23.08 10.21 -7.09
CA THR A 123 24.11 10.10 -6.05
C THR A 123 25.03 11.31 -6.08
N GLY A 124 25.73 11.58 -4.98
CA GLY A 124 26.70 12.67 -4.92
C GLY A 124 26.02 14.03 -4.73
N GLU A 125 26.36 15.01 -5.58
CA GLU A 125 25.77 16.36 -5.53
C GLU A 125 24.37 16.40 -6.15
N GLU A 126 24.03 15.44 -7.03
CA GLU A 126 22.73 15.37 -7.70
C GLU A 126 21.59 14.84 -6.81
N ASN A 127 21.90 14.32 -5.62
CA ASN A 127 20.91 13.93 -4.62
C ASN A 127 21.28 14.62 -3.31
N PRO A 128 20.62 15.71 -2.92
CA PRO A 128 20.96 16.45 -1.70
C PRO A 128 20.43 15.79 -0.42
N PHE A 129 19.62 14.73 -0.52
CA PHE A 129 18.85 14.17 0.60
C PHE A 129 19.56 13.00 1.29
N PHE A 130 20.11 12.06 0.53
CA PHE A 130 20.78 10.86 1.07
C PHE A 130 21.89 10.35 0.15
N THR A 131 22.57 9.28 0.58
CA THR A 131 23.74 8.73 -0.13
C THR A 131 23.50 7.38 -0.80
N ASN A 132 22.38 6.72 -0.53
CA ASN A 132 22.00 5.46 -1.19
C ASN A 132 21.86 5.66 -2.69
N ASP A 133 22.51 4.80 -3.47
CA ASP A 133 22.28 4.69 -4.92
C ASP A 133 21.05 3.82 -5.22
N LYS A 134 20.76 2.86 -4.34
CA LYS A 134 19.61 1.96 -4.41
C LYS A 134 18.97 1.73 -3.04
N LEU A 135 17.64 1.64 -3.02
CA LEU A 135 16.86 1.08 -1.92
C LEU A 135 16.11 -0.14 -2.45
N VAL A 136 16.36 -1.31 -1.85
CA VAL A 136 15.70 -2.56 -2.21
C VAL A 136 14.81 -2.97 -1.04
N LYS A 137 13.49 -2.94 -1.24
CA LYS A 137 12.52 -3.40 -0.25
C LYS A 137 11.82 -4.66 -0.76
N GLU A 138 11.87 -5.71 0.04
CA GLU A 138 11.27 -7.00 -0.29
C GLU A 138 10.06 -7.25 0.62
N PHE A 139 8.93 -7.53 0.01
CA PHE A 139 7.70 -7.97 0.65
C PHE A 139 7.52 -9.44 0.33
N TYR A 140 7.39 -10.23 1.37
CA TYR A 140 7.22 -11.66 1.31
C TYR A 140 5.79 -11.99 1.68
N TRP A 141 5.08 -12.68 0.79
CA TRP A 141 3.79 -13.23 1.15
C TRP A 141 3.98 -14.42 2.10
N ARG A 142 3.27 -14.39 3.22
CA ARG A 142 3.38 -15.38 4.29
C ARG A 142 2.00 -15.82 4.75
N GLN A 143 1.98 -17.00 5.36
CA GLN A 143 0.80 -17.56 5.99
C GLN A 143 1.15 -18.06 7.38
N GLU A 144 0.20 -18.01 8.27
CA GLU A 144 0.33 -18.51 9.62
C GLU A 144 -0.97 -19.18 10.06
N ILE A 145 -0.84 -20.40 10.57
CA ILE A 145 -1.92 -21.06 11.30
C ILE A 145 -1.70 -20.85 12.79
N THR A 146 -2.69 -20.23 13.46
CA THR A 146 -2.77 -20.17 14.91
C THR A 146 -3.90 -21.07 15.40
N LYS A 147 -3.70 -21.70 16.56
CA LYS A 147 -4.68 -22.59 17.20
C LYS A 147 -5.05 -22.04 18.55
N SER A 148 -6.32 -21.74 18.72
CA SER A 148 -6.86 -21.21 19.96
C SER A 148 -6.89 -22.28 21.06
N LYS A 149 -7.06 -21.88 22.32
CA LYS A 149 -7.12 -22.83 23.46
C LYS A 149 -8.29 -23.80 23.35
N SER A 150 -9.33 -23.42 22.61
CA SER A 150 -10.48 -24.26 22.28
C SER A 150 -10.23 -25.24 21.14
N GLY A 151 -9.07 -25.15 20.47
CA GLY A 151 -8.69 -25.96 19.32
C GLY A 151 -9.20 -25.43 17.98
N ARG A 152 -9.75 -24.20 17.93
CA ARG A 152 -10.11 -23.54 16.67
C ARG A 152 -8.85 -23.07 15.95
N THR A 153 -8.88 -23.19 14.63
CA THR A 153 -7.77 -22.82 13.74
C THR A 153 -8.11 -21.51 13.05
N ARG A 154 -7.26 -20.50 13.19
CA ARG A 154 -7.29 -19.26 12.40
C ARG A 154 -6.15 -19.29 11.40
N THR A 155 -6.40 -18.80 10.19
CA THR A 155 -5.36 -18.66 9.17
C THR A 155 -5.16 -17.17 8.90
N TRP A 156 -3.97 -16.67 9.14
CA TRP A 156 -3.55 -15.35 8.67
C TRP A 156 -2.74 -15.50 7.40
N GLU A 157 -2.92 -14.59 6.46
CA GLU A 157 -2.06 -14.44 5.30
C GLU A 157 -1.88 -12.96 4.95
N GLY A 158 -0.70 -12.59 4.48
CA GLY A 158 -0.37 -11.19 4.20
C GLY A 158 1.09 -10.98 3.84
N LEU A 159 1.44 -9.74 3.53
CA LEU A 159 2.82 -9.36 3.22
C LEU A 159 3.59 -9.01 4.50
N VAL A 160 4.80 -9.55 4.62
CA VAL A 160 5.77 -9.17 5.65
C VAL A 160 7.03 -8.64 4.98
N SER A 161 7.75 -7.74 5.64
CA SER A 161 8.94 -7.10 5.12
C SER A 161 9.96 -6.86 6.23
N GLU A 162 11.09 -6.30 5.84
CA GLU A 162 12.17 -5.89 6.73
C GLU A 162 12.41 -4.39 6.51
N PRO A 163 12.78 -3.64 7.57
CA PRO A 163 13.03 -2.22 7.44
C PRO A 163 14.33 -1.98 6.67
N VAL A 164 14.32 -1.01 5.77
CA VAL A 164 15.46 -0.67 4.90
C VAL A 164 15.97 0.71 5.29
N ARG A 165 17.22 0.76 5.77
CA ARG A 165 17.81 2.03 6.23
C ARG A 165 18.15 2.97 5.06
N ILE A 166 17.77 4.23 5.21
CA ILE A 166 18.18 5.33 4.34
C ILE A 166 19.31 6.10 5.01
N ASN A 167 20.44 6.25 4.31
CA ASN A 167 21.61 6.99 4.77
C ASN A 167 21.42 8.48 4.48
N TRP A 168 20.51 9.09 5.24
CA TRP A 168 20.18 10.51 5.16
C TRP A 168 21.43 11.38 5.33
N LYS A 169 21.48 12.46 4.54
CA LYS A 169 22.42 13.55 4.76
C LYS A 169 21.95 14.37 5.95
N LYS A 170 22.85 15.20 6.46
CA LYS A 170 22.59 16.01 7.64
C LYS A 170 21.34 16.88 7.44
N ASP A 171 20.42 16.83 8.40
CA ASP A 171 19.20 17.65 8.44
C ASP A 171 18.23 17.37 7.26
N ALA A 172 18.35 16.22 6.58
CA ALA A 172 17.53 15.85 5.41
C ALA A 172 16.61 14.64 5.63
N ASP A 173 16.56 14.10 6.85
CA ASP A 173 15.72 12.94 7.19
C ASP A 173 14.25 13.33 7.31
N LEU A 174 13.47 12.95 6.30
CA LEU A 174 12.03 13.21 6.24
C LEU A 174 11.21 12.36 7.21
N THR A 175 11.80 11.29 7.76
CA THR A 175 11.16 10.43 8.75
C THR A 175 11.46 10.87 10.19
N LYS A 176 12.23 11.96 10.38
CA LYS A 176 12.59 12.52 11.69
C LYS A 176 13.21 11.46 12.64
N GLY A 177 13.99 10.53 12.08
CA GLY A 177 14.65 9.42 12.77
C GLY A 177 13.74 8.25 13.14
N LEU A 178 12.49 8.23 12.69
CA LEU A 178 11.55 7.13 12.93
C LEU A 178 12.00 5.86 12.19
N LEU A 179 12.38 5.98 10.92
CA LEU A 179 12.91 4.86 10.12
C LEU A 179 14.20 4.30 10.72
N ASP A 180 15.10 5.17 11.17
CA ASP A 180 16.35 4.75 11.81
C ASP A 180 16.09 3.94 13.09
N ALA A 181 15.10 4.34 13.90
CA ALA A 181 14.69 3.62 15.11
C ALA A 181 14.04 2.26 14.78
N ALA A 182 13.23 2.18 13.72
CA ALA A 182 12.68 0.91 13.24
C ALA A 182 13.78 -0.06 12.77
N CYS A 183 14.78 0.45 12.03
CA CYS A 183 15.96 -0.33 11.66
C CYS A 183 16.77 -0.78 12.88
N ASP A 184 17.01 0.10 13.85
CA ASP A 184 17.74 -0.22 15.08
C ASP A 184 17.05 -1.33 15.89
N LEU A 185 15.72 -1.30 15.98
CA LEU A 185 14.94 -2.35 16.62
C LEU A 185 15.10 -3.69 15.90
N ALA A 186 14.87 -3.74 14.59
CA ALA A 186 15.01 -4.97 13.82
C ALA A 186 16.43 -5.56 13.89
N GLU A 187 17.46 -4.71 13.90
CA GLU A 187 18.84 -5.14 14.12
C GLU A 187 19.06 -5.70 15.54
N ALA A 188 18.48 -5.08 16.56
CA ALA A 188 18.60 -5.53 17.95
C ALA A 188 17.93 -6.88 18.16
N GLU A 189 16.77 -7.12 17.54
CA GLU A 189 16.08 -8.40 17.56
C GLU A 189 16.91 -9.52 16.94
N LYS A 190 17.51 -9.26 15.78
CA LYS A 190 18.41 -10.22 15.10
C LYS A 190 19.64 -10.54 15.96
N LYS A 191 20.18 -9.55 16.69
CA LYS A 191 21.41 -9.71 17.49
C LYS A 191 21.16 -10.35 18.85
N LYS A 192 20.10 -9.94 19.55
CA LYS A 192 19.83 -10.33 20.95
C LYS A 192 18.83 -11.49 21.05
N GLY A 193 17.89 -11.58 20.10
CA GLY A 193 16.74 -12.48 20.16
C GLY A 193 15.83 -12.22 21.37
N GLY A 194 14.75 -12.98 21.45
CA GLY A 194 13.80 -12.90 22.56
C GLY A 194 12.68 -11.89 22.34
N ASP A 195 12.07 -11.48 23.44
CA ASP A 195 10.88 -10.62 23.47
C ASP A 195 11.24 -9.15 23.15
N ARG A 196 10.69 -8.63 22.04
CA ARG A 196 10.86 -7.26 21.54
C ARG A 196 10.61 -6.22 22.62
N LYS A 197 9.56 -6.39 23.44
CA LYS A 197 9.14 -5.43 24.47
C LYS A 197 10.19 -5.21 25.55
N LYS A 198 11.19 -6.09 25.66
CA LYS A 198 12.31 -5.98 26.61
C LYS A 198 13.52 -5.22 26.05
N LEU A 199 13.51 -4.85 24.77
CA LEU A 199 14.61 -4.15 24.13
C LEU A 199 14.52 -2.64 24.39
N PRO A 200 15.63 -1.95 24.71
CA PRO A 200 15.63 -0.49 24.81
C PRO A 200 15.31 0.17 23.46
N GLU A 201 15.66 -0.48 22.35
CA GLU A 201 15.32 -0.02 21.00
C GLU A 201 13.79 0.00 20.78
N PHE A 202 13.04 -0.92 21.39
CA PHE A 202 11.59 -0.96 21.30
C PHE A 202 10.96 0.26 21.98
N ALA A 203 11.34 0.52 23.24
CA ALA A 203 10.85 1.68 23.97
C ALA A 203 11.20 3.01 23.27
N THR A 204 12.35 3.07 22.59
CA THR A 204 12.77 4.24 21.82
C THR A 204 11.89 4.45 20.59
N LEU A 205 11.54 3.36 19.88
CA LEU A 205 10.69 3.41 18.71
C LEU A 205 9.25 3.80 19.07
N VAL A 206 8.66 3.14 20.07
CA VAL A 206 7.29 3.45 20.55
C VAL A 206 7.18 4.93 20.93
N GLN A 207 8.15 5.46 21.68
CA GLN A 207 8.15 6.89 22.02
C GLN A 207 8.17 7.78 20.76
N LYS A 208 8.94 7.40 19.73
CA LYS A 208 8.99 8.16 18.47
C LYS A 208 7.70 8.08 17.66
N VAL A 209 7.01 6.93 17.69
CA VAL A 209 5.68 6.77 17.09
C VAL A 209 4.69 7.70 17.80
N GLU A 210 4.64 7.66 19.15
CA GLU A 210 3.79 8.56 19.93
C GLU A 210 4.08 10.05 19.68
N GLU A 211 5.36 10.42 19.50
CA GLU A 211 5.76 11.79 19.16
C GLU A 211 5.29 12.19 17.74
N ALA A 212 5.35 11.27 16.77
CA ALA A 212 4.90 11.49 15.40
C ALA A 212 3.38 11.63 15.32
N ASP A 213 2.63 10.75 15.99
CA ASP A 213 1.17 10.79 16.06
C ASP A 213 0.70 12.11 16.69
N ALA A 214 1.33 12.52 17.79
CA ALA A 214 1.00 13.79 18.44
C ALA A 214 1.29 15.02 17.57
N GLU A 215 2.32 14.95 16.72
CA GLU A 215 2.63 16.03 15.77
C GLU A 215 1.60 16.07 14.62
N ALA A 216 1.20 14.90 14.10
CA ALA A 216 0.16 14.79 13.08
C ALA A 216 -1.21 15.29 13.59
N ASP A 217 -1.60 14.90 14.81
CA ASP A 217 -2.82 15.38 15.46
C ASP A 217 -2.81 16.89 15.68
N ALA A 218 -1.65 17.46 16.03
CA ALA A 218 -1.49 18.90 16.23
C ALA A 218 -1.55 19.67 14.91
N ALA A 219 -1.08 19.10 13.80
CA ALA A 219 -1.17 19.70 12.47
C ALA A 219 -2.60 19.62 11.89
N GLY A 220 -3.38 18.58 12.24
CA GLY A 220 -4.77 18.42 11.81
C GLY A 220 -5.80 19.25 12.61
N GLY A 221 -5.38 19.96 13.65
CA GLY A 221 -6.24 20.77 14.50
C GLY A 221 -5.90 22.26 14.44
N ASP A 222 -6.78 23.05 13.81
CA ASP A 222 -6.89 24.52 13.82
C ASP A 222 -6.19 25.38 12.73
N ASP A 223 -5.46 24.84 11.74
CA ASP A 223 -4.93 25.68 10.66
C ASP A 223 -5.87 25.74 9.43
N GLU A 224 -6.30 26.96 9.09
CA GLU A 224 -7.12 27.34 7.91
C GLU A 224 -6.35 27.22 6.57
N ASP A 225 -5.19 26.55 6.57
CA ASP A 225 -4.39 26.27 5.37
C ASP A 225 -4.82 24.91 4.80
N GLU A 226 -5.89 24.90 4.00
CA GLU A 226 -6.52 23.73 3.35
C GLU A 226 -5.60 22.93 2.38
N ASP A 227 -4.31 23.28 2.26
CA ASP A 227 -3.43 22.82 1.17
C ASP A 227 -2.47 21.66 1.56
N GLU A 228 -2.25 21.36 2.85
CA GLU A 228 -1.44 20.20 3.29
C GLU A 228 -2.33 19.15 3.96
N ILE A 229 -2.87 18.23 3.15
CA ILE A 229 -3.52 17.02 3.66
C ILE A 229 -2.43 16.12 4.26
N PRO A 230 -2.46 15.80 5.56
CA PRO A 230 -1.51 14.87 6.15
C PRO A 230 -1.66 13.49 5.51
N SER A 231 -0.54 12.81 5.30
CA SER A 231 -0.51 11.40 4.86
C SER A 231 -1.43 10.54 5.74
N PRO A 232 -2.14 9.53 5.19
CA PRO A 232 -3.04 8.67 5.96
C PRO A 232 -2.40 8.06 7.22
N VAL A 233 -1.09 7.83 7.19
CA VAL A 233 -0.29 7.25 8.29
C VAL A 233 0.49 8.30 9.09
N GLY A 234 0.24 9.60 8.87
CA GLY A 234 0.85 10.70 9.62
C GLY A 234 2.36 10.90 9.42
N VAL A 235 2.99 10.14 8.52
CA VAL A 235 4.44 10.16 8.27
C VAL A 235 4.76 10.27 6.78
N SER A 236 6.01 10.67 6.48
CA SER A 236 6.58 10.71 5.13
C SER A 236 6.45 9.36 4.40
N PHE A 237 6.28 9.41 3.08
CA PHE A 237 6.36 8.25 2.18
C PHE A 237 7.61 7.38 2.44
N PHE A 238 8.74 7.98 2.83
CA PHE A 238 9.96 7.21 3.13
C PHE A 238 9.84 6.34 4.39
N GLY A 239 8.82 6.56 5.23
CA GLY A 239 8.39 5.65 6.28
C GLY A 239 7.96 4.28 5.75
N PHE A 240 7.52 4.17 4.49
CA PHE A 240 7.25 2.90 3.79
C PHE A 240 8.44 1.94 3.89
N PHE A 241 9.67 2.46 3.88
CA PHE A 241 10.86 1.63 4.02
C PHE A 241 10.97 0.96 5.38
N GLY A 242 10.23 1.42 6.39
CA GLY A 242 10.16 0.84 7.73
C GLY A 242 9.11 -0.25 7.91
N TYR A 243 8.11 -0.37 7.02
CA TYR A 243 7.05 -1.38 7.15
C TYR A 243 7.61 -2.79 7.36
N ARG A 244 6.99 -3.54 8.28
CA ARG A 244 7.35 -4.91 8.62
C ARG A 244 6.20 -5.89 8.46
N GLY A 245 5.00 -5.58 8.94
CA GLY A 245 3.95 -6.60 9.08
C GLY A 245 4.35 -7.75 10.01
N ARG A 246 3.47 -8.75 10.20
CA ARG A 246 3.62 -9.80 11.23
C ARG A 246 4.98 -10.53 11.21
N ASP A 247 5.44 -10.98 12.38
CA ASP A 247 6.70 -11.75 12.53
C ASP A 247 6.56 -13.23 12.07
N VAL A 248 6.25 -13.44 10.78
CA VAL A 248 6.08 -14.76 10.19
C VAL A 248 7.29 -15.14 9.35
N SER A 249 8.15 -16.00 9.93
CA SER A 249 9.31 -16.53 9.21
C SER A 249 8.91 -17.40 8.00
N ALA A 250 9.79 -17.49 7.01
CA ALA A 250 9.60 -18.37 5.86
C ALA A 250 9.39 -19.85 6.25
N ALA A 251 10.06 -20.32 7.30
CA ALA A 251 9.91 -21.69 7.80
C ALA A 251 8.51 -21.94 8.40
N LYS A 252 8.02 -20.99 9.22
CA LYS A 252 6.67 -21.04 9.82
C LYS A 252 5.58 -20.98 8.75
N SER A 253 5.78 -20.15 7.73
CA SER A 253 4.86 -20.08 6.60
C SER A 253 4.86 -21.35 5.76
N GLN A 254 6.01 -21.98 5.52
CA GLN A 254 6.06 -23.26 4.81
C GLN A 254 5.39 -24.39 5.60
N GLU A 255 5.49 -24.39 6.92
CA GLU A 255 4.77 -25.34 7.78
C GLU A 255 3.25 -25.13 7.69
N SER A 256 2.80 -23.87 7.80
CA SER A 256 1.39 -23.50 7.66
C SER A 256 0.84 -23.88 6.28
N ALA A 257 1.57 -23.60 5.20
CA ALA A 257 1.17 -23.97 3.84
C ALA A 257 0.99 -25.50 3.66
N LYS A 258 1.83 -26.32 4.30
CA LYS A 258 1.66 -27.79 4.27
C LYS A 258 0.40 -28.24 5.00
N GLU A 259 0.08 -27.61 6.14
CA GLU A 259 -1.14 -27.92 6.88
C GLU A 259 -2.39 -27.48 6.10
N ILE A 260 -2.38 -26.27 5.51
CA ILE A 260 -3.45 -25.75 4.64
C ILE A 260 -3.68 -26.70 3.47
N GLU A 261 -2.62 -27.12 2.77
CA GLU A 261 -2.74 -28.02 1.63
C GLU A 261 -3.24 -29.41 2.03
N ALA A 262 -2.79 -29.93 3.18
CA ALA A 262 -3.29 -31.21 3.69
C ALA A 262 -4.78 -31.14 4.06
N ARG A 263 -5.23 -30.03 4.65
CA ARG A 263 -6.65 -29.78 4.96
C ARG A 263 -7.46 -29.66 3.68
N TRP A 264 -6.97 -28.90 2.71
CA TRP A 264 -7.62 -28.75 1.40
C TRP A 264 -7.80 -30.08 0.67
N ALA A 265 -6.79 -30.94 0.67
CA ALA A 265 -6.89 -32.27 0.07
C ALA A 265 -8.01 -33.13 0.71
N LYS A 266 -8.22 -33.02 2.04
CA LYS A 266 -9.34 -33.70 2.71
C LYS A 266 -10.69 -33.12 2.30
N VAL A 267 -10.79 -31.79 2.19
CA VAL A 267 -12.00 -31.10 1.71
C VAL A 267 -12.36 -31.57 0.30
N GLN A 268 -11.38 -31.66 -0.60
CA GLN A 268 -11.58 -32.17 -1.96
C GLN A 268 -12.06 -33.64 -1.99
N ASN A 269 -11.63 -34.44 -1.02
CA ASN A 269 -12.08 -35.83 -0.86
C ASN A 269 -13.43 -35.95 -0.12
N GLY A 270 -14.01 -34.82 0.32
CA GLY A 270 -15.30 -34.77 1.03
C GLY A 270 -15.24 -35.17 2.51
N GLU A 271 -14.04 -35.22 3.09
CA GLU A 271 -13.80 -35.73 4.45
C GLU A 271 -13.92 -34.66 5.54
N ASP A 272 -13.70 -33.38 5.22
CA ASP A 272 -13.44 -32.33 6.23
C ASP A 272 -14.17 -31.00 5.96
N ILE A 273 -15.47 -31.07 5.63
CA ILE A 273 -16.29 -29.88 5.32
C ILE A 273 -16.78 -29.16 6.59
N ASN A 274 -16.55 -29.73 7.79
CA ASN A 274 -17.04 -29.14 9.04
C ASN A 274 -16.16 -28.02 9.58
N GLU A 275 -14.91 -27.92 9.13
CA GLU A 275 -14.00 -26.85 9.52
C GLU A 275 -13.92 -25.75 8.47
N ALA A 276 -14.58 -25.85 7.32
CA ALA A 276 -14.39 -24.94 6.19
C ALA A 276 -14.82 -23.46 6.41
N GLY A 277 -15.24 -23.08 7.62
CA GLY A 277 -15.50 -21.69 7.97
C GLY A 277 -14.44 -21.21 8.97
N ASP A 278 -13.75 -20.13 8.63
CA ASP A 278 -12.99 -19.37 9.62
C ASP A 278 -13.98 -18.86 10.66
N SER A 279 -13.70 -19.12 11.93
CA SER A 279 -14.54 -18.65 13.02
C SER A 279 -14.02 -17.28 13.42
N ASP A 280 -14.80 -16.25 13.15
CA ASP A 280 -14.56 -14.84 13.48
C ASP A 280 -14.60 -14.54 14.99
N ASP A 281 -14.18 -15.50 15.83
CA ASP A 281 -14.06 -15.28 17.27
C ASP A 281 -12.75 -14.49 17.50
N GLU A 282 -12.90 -13.23 17.89
CA GLU A 282 -11.86 -12.32 18.39
C GLU A 282 -11.22 -12.87 19.69
N GLU A 283 -10.52 -14.01 19.63
CA GLU A 283 -9.56 -14.33 20.68
C GLU A 283 -8.34 -13.41 20.48
N GLU A 284 -8.08 -12.54 21.47
CA GLU A 284 -6.92 -11.65 21.52
C GLU A 284 -5.64 -12.44 21.17
N GLU A 285 -5.04 -12.15 20.01
CA GLU A 285 -3.72 -12.65 19.66
C GLU A 285 -2.73 -12.15 20.73
N GLU A 286 -1.68 -12.94 21.03
CA GLU A 286 -0.62 -12.45 21.91
C GLU A 286 0.03 -11.23 21.25
N ASP A 287 -0.32 -10.05 21.74
CA ASP A 287 0.29 -8.78 21.36
C ASP A 287 1.81 -8.86 21.61
N ASP A 288 2.57 -9.03 20.52
CA ASP A 288 4.03 -9.07 20.46
C ASP A 288 4.66 -7.67 20.41
N GLY A 289 3.83 -6.62 20.46
CA GLY A 289 4.20 -5.21 20.41
C GLY A 289 4.55 -4.74 19.01
N LEU A 290 4.40 -5.56 17.98
CA LEU A 290 4.66 -5.08 16.62
C LEU A 290 3.73 -3.95 16.24
N GLU A 291 2.44 -4.03 16.59
CA GLU A 291 1.45 -2.98 16.30
C GLU A 291 1.90 -1.63 16.88
N ASP A 292 2.37 -1.60 18.13
CA ASP A 292 2.91 -0.40 18.79
C ASP A 292 4.21 0.13 18.14
N ALA A 293 4.92 -0.71 17.39
CA ALA A 293 6.23 -0.42 16.81
C ALA A 293 6.21 -0.30 15.28
N GLU A 294 5.06 -0.52 14.64
CA GLU A 294 4.90 -0.39 13.20
C GLU A 294 4.79 1.10 12.86
N ILE A 295 5.67 1.57 11.99
CA ILE A 295 5.77 3.00 11.66
C ILE A 295 5.01 3.37 10.39
N PHE A 296 4.49 2.36 9.69
CA PHE A 296 3.78 2.53 8.43
C PHE A 296 2.75 1.40 8.29
N PRO A 297 1.65 1.41 9.07
CA PRO A 297 0.72 0.28 9.18
C PRO A 297 0.12 -0.17 7.85
N ASP A 298 -0.15 0.76 6.93
CA ASP A 298 -0.77 0.47 5.62
C ASP A 298 0.28 0.09 4.53
N GLY A 299 1.46 -0.36 4.95
CA GLY A 299 2.60 -0.55 4.07
C GLY A 299 2.44 -1.71 3.08
N ASP A 300 1.65 -2.73 3.41
CA ASP A 300 1.30 -3.80 2.48
C ASP A 300 0.29 -3.36 1.43
N ASP A 301 -0.74 -2.62 1.81
CA ASP A 301 -1.72 -2.06 0.87
C ASP A 301 -1.05 -1.09 -0.11
N LEU A 302 -0.21 -0.16 0.38
CA LEU A 302 0.56 0.73 -0.48
C LEU A 302 1.53 -0.04 -1.39
N ALA A 303 2.15 -1.13 -0.90
CA ALA A 303 2.99 -1.97 -1.73
C ALA A 303 2.20 -2.61 -2.89
N VAL A 304 0.99 -3.13 -2.61
CA VAL A 304 0.12 -3.69 -3.64
C VAL A 304 -0.29 -2.61 -4.65
N ALA A 305 -0.74 -1.44 -4.20
CA ALA A 305 -1.13 -0.33 -5.08
C ALA A 305 0.03 0.11 -6.00
N ILE A 306 1.24 0.30 -5.44
CA ILE A 306 2.42 0.64 -6.26
C ILE A 306 2.72 -0.48 -7.27
N ALA A 307 2.61 -1.75 -6.87
CA ALA A 307 2.98 -2.87 -7.73
C ALA A 307 1.94 -3.18 -8.83
N GLU A 308 0.65 -3.03 -8.53
CA GLU A 308 -0.45 -3.48 -9.38
C GLU A 308 -1.13 -2.36 -10.14
N ASP A 309 -1.02 -1.10 -9.68
CA ASP A 309 -1.59 0.07 -10.34
C ASP A 309 -0.50 1.01 -10.89
N LEU A 310 0.36 1.59 -10.04
CA LEU A 310 1.36 2.57 -10.50
C LEU A 310 2.38 1.95 -11.44
N TRP A 311 2.99 0.83 -11.04
CA TRP A 311 4.08 0.22 -11.78
C TRP A 311 3.61 -0.43 -13.07
N THR A 312 2.45 -1.08 -13.08
CA THR A 312 1.86 -1.74 -14.26
C THR A 312 1.49 -0.69 -15.31
N ASP A 313 0.83 0.38 -14.89
CA ASP A 313 0.27 1.42 -15.76
C ASP A 313 1.16 2.69 -15.86
N ALA A 314 2.41 2.64 -15.42
CA ALA A 314 3.36 3.76 -15.46
C ALA A 314 3.45 4.45 -16.85
N LEU A 315 3.38 3.71 -17.96
CA LEU A 315 3.36 4.35 -19.29
C LEU A 315 2.10 5.18 -19.54
N ASN A 316 0.95 4.73 -19.02
CA ASN A 316 -0.31 5.44 -19.13
C ASN A 316 -0.25 6.74 -18.34
N TYR A 317 0.16 6.70 -17.08
CA TYR A 317 0.33 7.89 -16.23
C TYR A 317 1.33 8.88 -16.84
N TYR A 318 2.45 8.39 -17.37
CA TYR A 318 3.41 9.25 -18.09
C TYR A 318 2.76 9.97 -19.29
N VAL A 319 1.97 9.28 -20.12
CA VAL A 319 1.29 9.90 -21.27
C VAL A 319 0.21 10.89 -20.83
N GLN A 320 -0.59 10.53 -19.82
CA GLN A 320 -1.63 11.38 -19.25
C GLN A 320 -1.06 12.68 -18.68
N SER A 321 0.16 12.65 -18.11
CA SER A 321 0.82 13.84 -17.57
C SER A 321 1.06 14.95 -18.60
N PHE A 322 1.11 14.63 -19.90
CA PHE A 322 1.19 15.64 -20.96
C PHE A 322 -0.18 16.22 -21.32
N GLN A 323 -1.24 15.42 -21.21
CA GLN A 323 -2.60 15.84 -21.52
C GLN A 323 -3.14 16.82 -20.48
N ALA A 324 -2.83 16.58 -19.20
CA ALA A 324 -3.16 17.53 -18.13
C ALA A 324 -2.45 18.88 -18.32
N GLY A 325 -1.23 18.89 -18.89
CA GLY A 325 -0.51 20.11 -19.26
C GLY A 325 -1.14 20.84 -20.45
N ASP A 326 -1.52 20.11 -21.50
CA ASP A 326 -2.18 20.68 -22.69
C ASP A 326 -3.57 21.25 -22.34
N GLU A 327 -4.35 20.61 -21.45
CA GLU A 327 -5.65 21.12 -20.98
C GLU A 327 -5.50 22.42 -20.15
N LEU A 328 -4.40 22.57 -19.40
CA LEU A 328 -4.09 23.80 -18.67
C LEU A 328 -3.56 24.91 -19.58
N GLU A 329 -2.76 24.58 -20.61
CA GLU A 329 -2.30 25.55 -21.62
C GLU A 329 -3.47 26.09 -22.48
N ASP A 330 -4.45 25.25 -22.83
CA ASP A 330 -5.66 25.69 -23.52
C ASP A 330 -6.55 26.58 -22.63
N MET A 331 -6.59 26.35 -21.31
CA MET A 331 -7.31 27.22 -20.36
C MET A 331 -6.64 28.59 -20.15
N ASP A 332 -5.31 28.66 -20.15
CA ASP A 332 -4.55 29.92 -19.97
C ASP A 332 -4.67 30.81 -21.23
N LEU A 333 -4.75 30.21 -22.43
CA LEU A 333 -5.02 30.92 -23.68
C LEU A 333 -6.45 31.48 -23.78
N GLU A 334 -7.45 30.85 -23.15
CA GLU A 334 -8.82 31.37 -23.11
C GLU A 334 -9.02 32.50 -22.08
N MET A 335 -8.14 32.62 -21.08
CA MET A 335 -8.23 33.67 -20.05
C MET A 335 -7.57 34.99 -20.47
N ASP A 336 -6.52 34.94 -21.30
CA ASP A 336 -5.86 36.13 -21.88
C ASP A 336 -6.68 36.83 -22.98
N GLU A 337 -7.71 36.18 -23.57
CA GLU A 337 -8.60 36.80 -24.56
C GLU A 337 -9.77 37.59 -23.95
N LEU A 338 -9.92 37.61 -22.62
CA LEU A 338 -11.05 38.26 -21.93
C LEU A 338 -10.78 39.67 -21.37
N ASP A 339 -9.57 40.20 -21.50
CA ASP A 339 -9.18 41.51 -20.93
C ASP A 339 -9.14 42.69 -21.95
N GLU A 340 -9.61 42.51 -23.19
CA GLU A 340 -9.77 43.61 -24.17
C GLU A 340 -11.24 43.85 -24.60
N MET A 341 -12.16 44.07 -23.66
CA MET A 341 -13.42 44.78 -23.97
C MET A 341 -13.66 45.94 -23.01
N ASP A 342 -12.96 47.03 -23.34
CA ASP A 342 -13.16 48.37 -22.82
C ASP A 342 -14.58 48.90 -23.13
N GLU A 343 -15.03 49.74 -22.21
CA GLU A 343 -16.38 50.26 -22.01
C GLU A 343 -16.99 50.99 -23.22
N ASP A 344 -18.29 50.77 -23.50
CA ASP A 344 -19.19 51.85 -23.92
C ASP A 344 -20.69 51.51 -23.79
N GLU A 345 -21.45 52.54 -23.44
CA GLU A 345 -22.75 52.57 -22.77
C GLU A 345 -24.01 52.19 -23.61
N GLU A 346 -25.12 52.09 -22.85
CA GLU A 346 -26.52 52.37 -23.22
C GLU A 346 -27.46 51.24 -23.72
N SER A 347 -28.19 50.70 -22.73
CA SER A 347 -29.65 50.78 -22.63
C SER A 347 -30.57 49.75 -23.32
N GLU A 348 -31.62 49.41 -22.54
CA GLU A 348 -32.93 48.89 -22.93
C GLU A 348 -33.18 47.38 -23.10
N SER A 349 -33.68 46.82 -21.99
CA SER A 349 -34.95 46.07 -21.92
C SER A 349 -34.98 44.59 -22.35
N ARG A 350 -34.88 43.69 -21.36
CA ARG A 350 -35.31 42.30 -21.47
C ARG A 350 -36.83 42.17 -21.21
N PRO A 351 -37.64 41.60 -22.14
CA PRO A 351 -38.97 41.15 -21.78
C PRO A 351 -38.96 39.69 -21.28
N ARG A 352 -39.41 39.49 -20.04
CA ARG A 352 -39.70 38.16 -19.47
C ARG A 352 -40.98 37.56 -20.09
N LYS A 353 -40.91 36.34 -20.61
CA LYS A 353 -42.08 35.43 -20.82
C LYS A 353 -41.68 34.03 -20.38
N LYS A 354 -42.11 33.61 -19.18
CA LYS A 354 -43.33 32.83 -18.85
C LYS A 354 -43.27 31.37 -19.31
N ALA A 355 -43.07 30.51 -18.32
CA ALA A 355 -43.29 29.07 -18.37
C ALA A 355 -44.75 28.71 -18.68
N ARG A 356 -44.94 27.56 -19.34
CA ARG A 356 -46.17 26.77 -19.23
C ARG A 356 -45.91 25.30 -19.56
N ASN A 357 -46.23 24.48 -18.56
CA ASN A 357 -46.56 23.05 -18.52
C ASN A 357 -45.53 22.04 -18.99
#